data_AF-A0A2H1WD78-F1
#
_entry.id   AF-A0A2H1WD78-F1
#
_cell.length_a   1.000
_cell.length_b   1.000
_cell.length_c   1.000
_cell.angle_alpha   90.00
_cell.angle_beta   90.00
_cell.angle_gamma   90.00
#
_symmetry.space_group_name_H-M   'P 1'
#
loop_
_entity.id
_entity.type
_entity.pdbx_description
1 polymer ?
#
loop_
_entity_poly.entity_id
_entity_poly.type
_entity_poly.pdbx_seq_one_letter_code
_entity_poly.pdbx_strand_id
1 'polypeptide(L)'
;MGLETAQCAEPQEAGSCDNKEALWSFSVSENRCVPFYFSGCGGNNNRFPSREACEQTCPAAYVPDKCTLPAETGQCFNYRERWFFDTTFKK
;
A
#
# COMPACT_ATOMS: atom_id res chain seq x y z
N MET A 1 6.74 16.45 -5.29
CA MET A 1 6.92 15.88 -3.93
C MET A 1 5.89 14.77 -3.83
N GLY A 2 6.31 13.49 -3.87
CA GLY A 2 5.38 12.37 -4.05
C GLY A 2 5.86 11.13 -3.31
N LEU A 3 6.06 11.26 -2.00
CA LEU A 3 6.67 10.23 -1.14
C LEU A 3 5.84 9.96 0.11
N GLU A 4 4.50 9.97 0.02
CA GLU A 4 3.63 9.83 1.20
C GLU A 4 2.72 8.58 1.19
N THR A 5 2.94 7.62 0.28
CA THR A 5 2.10 6.39 0.20
C THR A 5 2.83 5.08 0.51
N ALA A 6 4.12 5.12 0.84
CA ALA A 6 4.87 3.90 1.19
C ALA A 6 4.30 3.19 2.43
N GLN A 7 3.74 3.97 3.35
CA GLN A 7 3.07 3.49 4.58
C GLN A 7 1.88 2.57 4.24
N CYS A 8 1.18 2.84 3.14
CA CYS A 8 0.04 2.05 2.70
C CYS A 8 0.43 0.65 2.23
N ALA A 9 1.69 0.45 1.85
CA ALA A 9 2.22 -0.85 1.42
C ALA A 9 2.79 -1.69 2.57
N GLU A 10 2.86 -1.14 3.78
CA GLU A 10 3.40 -1.85 4.94
C GLU A 10 2.39 -2.85 5.50
N PRO A 11 2.86 -3.97 6.09
CA PRO A 11 1.97 -4.94 6.72
C PRO A 11 1.31 -4.34 7.96
N GLN A 12 0.11 -4.85 8.27
CA GLN A 12 -0.62 -4.52 9.49
C GLN A 12 0.17 -5.06 10.70
N GLU A 13 0.71 -4.17 11.52
CA GLU A 13 1.37 -4.55 12.77
C GLU A 13 0.57 -4.10 13.99
N ALA A 14 0.00 -5.09 14.68
CA ALA A 14 -0.65 -4.87 15.96
C ALA A 14 0.36 -4.47 17.05
N GLY A 15 1.63 -4.82 16.92
CA GLY A 15 2.64 -4.63 17.97
C GLY A 15 2.55 -5.69 19.09
N SER A 16 3.39 -5.55 20.11
CA SER A 16 3.58 -6.58 21.16
C SER A 16 3.16 -6.13 22.57
N CYS A 17 2.43 -5.03 22.70
CA CYS A 17 1.94 -4.55 24.01
C CYS A 17 0.58 -5.15 24.39
N ASP A 18 0.02 -4.76 25.54
CA ASP A 18 -1.23 -5.28 26.09
C ASP A 18 -2.43 -4.30 25.96
N ASN A 19 -2.32 -3.23 25.18
CA ASN A 19 -3.49 -2.39 24.89
C ASN A 19 -4.32 -2.98 23.73
N LYS A 20 -5.55 -2.52 23.56
CA LYS A 20 -6.39 -2.87 22.41
C LYS A 20 -7.09 -1.63 21.92
N GLU A 21 -6.45 -0.93 21.00
CA GLU A 21 -6.98 0.28 20.39
C GLU A 21 -7.52 -0.04 19.00
N ALA A 22 -8.78 0.27 18.74
CA ALA A 22 -9.37 0.11 17.41
C ALA A 22 -8.87 1.22 16.49
N LEU A 23 -8.02 0.85 15.53
CA LEU A 23 -7.47 1.74 14.51
C LEU A 23 -7.80 1.21 13.11
N TRP A 24 -7.45 1.97 12.10
CA TRP A 24 -7.63 1.64 10.68
C TRP A 24 -6.27 1.44 10.02
N SER A 25 -6.18 0.47 9.11
CA SER A 25 -4.97 0.18 8.34
C SER A 25 -5.34 -0.09 6.90
N PHE A 26 -4.48 0.22 5.95
CA PHE A 26 -4.70 -0.07 4.55
C PHE A 26 -4.30 -1.50 4.22
N SER A 27 -5.25 -2.32 3.77
CA SER A 27 -4.99 -3.66 3.26
C SER A 27 -4.67 -3.57 1.78
N VAL A 28 -3.43 -3.85 1.38
CA VAL A 28 -3.03 -3.90 -0.05
C VAL A 28 -3.74 -5.04 -0.78
N SER A 29 -3.99 -6.15 -0.08
CA SER A 29 -4.68 -7.32 -0.65
C SER A 29 -6.13 -7.03 -1.01
N GLU A 30 -6.83 -6.26 -0.19
CA GLU A 30 -8.21 -5.83 -0.45
C GLU A 30 -8.29 -4.44 -1.07
N ASN A 31 -7.14 -3.79 -1.22
CA ASN A 31 -6.94 -2.44 -1.72
C ASN A 31 -7.91 -1.42 -1.05
N ARG A 32 -8.11 -1.57 0.26
CA ARG A 32 -9.04 -0.76 1.08
C ARG A 32 -8.59 -0.64 2.54
N CYS A 33 -9.07 0.40 3.21
CA CYS A 33 -8.89 0.57 4.64
C CYS A 33 -9.76 -0.41 5.44
N VAL A 34 -9.13 -1.20 6.30
CA VAL A 34 -9.76 -2.18 7.18
C VAL A 34 -9.46 -1.87 8.65
N PRO A 35 -10.42 -2.08 9.56
CA PRO A 35 -10.21 -1.87 10.98
C PRO A 35 -9.34 -2.99 11.57
N PHE A 36 -8.44 -2.65 12.49
CA PHE A 36 -7.59 -3.59 13.23
C PHE A 36 -7.38 -3.12 14.67
N TYR A 37 -6.90 -4.01 15.54
CA TYR A 37 -6.56 -3.68 16.92
C TYR A 37 -5.05 -3.47 17.07
N PHE A 38 -4.66 -2.29 17.51
CA PHE A 38 -3.29 -1.94 17.84
C PHE A 38 -3.03 -2.09 19.34
N SER A 39 -1.86 -2.61 19.68
CA SER A 39 -1.46 -2.94 21.04
C SER A 39 -0.94 -1.76 21.86
N GLY A 40 -0.85 -0.57 21.26
CA GLY A 40 -0.38 0.66 21.90
C GLY A 40 1.14 0.87 21.85
N CYS A 41 1.92 -0.10 21.35
CA CYS A 41 3.35 0.10 21.11
C CYS A 41 3.87 -0.68 19.89
N GLY A 42 4.96 -0.18 19.32
CA GLY A 42 5.58 -0.76 18.12
C GLY A 42 4.78 -0.51 16.85
N GLY A 43 4.89 -1.47 15.92
CA GLY A 43 4.21 -1.46 14.63
C GLY A 43 4.61 -0.34 13.69
N ASN A 44 3.88 -0.27 12.57
CA ASN A 44 4.24 0.55 11.43
C ASN A 44 3.36 1.79 11.30
N ASN A 45 3.67 2.64 10.33
CA ASN A 45 2.90 3.84 10.02
C ASN A 45 1.59 3.55 9.29
N ASN A 46 1.31 2.29 8.89
CA ASN A 46 0.03 1.85 8.32
C ASN A 46 -1.07 1.75 9.39
N ARG A 47 -1.27 2.83 10.15
CA ARG A 47 -2.26 2.94 11.22
C ARG A 47 -2.85 4.35 11.22
N PHE A 48 -4.16 4.42 11.25
CA PHE A 48 -4.92 5.65 11.12
C PHE A 48 -6.03 5.67 12.19
N PRO A 49 -6.34 6.84 12.75
CA PRO A 49 -7.37 6.95 13.78
C PRO A 49 -8.78 6.72 13.23
N SER A 50 -8.99 7.01 11.94
CA SER A 50 -10.29 6.93 11.29
C SER A 50 -10.18 6.36 9.88
N ARG A 51 -11.28 5.79 9.40
CA ARG A 51 -11.42 5.31 8.02
C ARG A 51 -11.11 6.42 7.02
N GLU A 52 -11.68 7.61 7.22
CA GLU A 52 -11.49 8.76 6.32
C GLU A 52 -10.03 9.21 6.25
N ALA A 53 -9.32 9.23 7.38
CA ALA A 53 -7.90 9.55 7.41
C ALA A 53 -7.08 8.51 6.63
N CYS A 54 -7.40 7.22 6.79
CA CYS A 54 -6.80 6.16 6.00
C CYS A 54 -7.09 6.30 4.51
N GLU A 55 -8.34 6.58 4.11
CA GLU A 55 -8.71 6.73 2.68
C GLU A 55 -8.11 8.01 2.05
N GLN A 56 -7.89 9.06 2.85
CA GLN A 56 -7.23 10.29 2.41
C GLN A 56 -5.72 10.08 2.20
N THR A 57 -5.07 9.33 3.08
CA THR A 57 -3.62 9.03 2.96
C THR A 57 -3.35 7.92 1.94
N CYS A 58 -4.17 6.86 1.98
CA CYS A 58 -4.08 5.66 1.18
C CYS A 58 -5.34 5.54 0.32
N PRO A 59 -5.42 6.26 -0.82
CA PRO A 59 -6.56 6.14 -1.71
C PRO A 59 -6.67 4.69 -2.19
N ALA A 60 -7.90 4.20 -2.38
CA ALA A 60 -8.20 2.88 -2.96
C ALA A 60 -7.68 2.71 -4.40
N ALA A 61 -6.97 3.69 -4.95
CA ALA A 61 -6.15 3.56 -6.14
C ALA A 61 -4.66 3.61 -5.75
N TYR A 62 -4.27 2.91 -4.67
CA TYR A 62 -2.86 2.60 -4.42
C TYR A 62 -2.43 1.69 -5.57
N VAL A 63 -2.03 2.33 -6.65
CA VAL A 63 -1.33 1.65 -7.72
C VAL A 63 0.05 1.37 -7.12
N PRO A 64 0.49 0.10 -7.06
CA PRO A 64 1.90 -0.21 -6.82
C PRO A 64 2.75 0.75 -7.62
N ASP A 65 3.89 1.19 -7.07
CA ASP A 65 4.79 2.12 -7.77
C ASP A 65 4.85 1.74 -9.24
N LYS A 66 4.66 2.70 -10.17
CA LYS A 66 4.46 2.38 -11.59
C LYS A 66 5.55 1.49 -12.16
N CYS A 67 6.75 1.50 -11.56
CA CYS A 67 7.88 0.67 -11.93
C CYS A 67 7.74 -0.80 -11.51
N THR A 68 6.82 -1.13 -10.61
CA THR A 68 6.59 -2.48 -10.07
C THR A 68 5.46 -3.24 -10.74
N LEU A 69 4.67 -2.56 -11.56
CA LEU A 69 3.59 -3.20 -12.32
C LEU A 69 4.15 -4.13 -13.41
N PRO A 70 3.44 -5.23 -13.74
CA PRO A 70 3.80 -6.07 -14.87
C PRO A 70 3.71 -5.29 -16.19
N ALA A 71 4.62 -5.59 -17.10
CA ALA A 71 4.63 -4.98 -18.43
C ALA A 71 3.50 -5.56 -19.30
N GLU A 72 2.45 -4.77 -19.48
CA GLU A 72 1.30 -5.14 -20.31
C GLU A 72 1.50 -4.67 -21.76
N THR A 73 1.41 -5.58 -22.75
CA THR A 73 1.49 -5.23 -24.18
C THR A 73 0.17 -4.66 -24.73
N GLY A 74 -0.95 -4.92 -24.05
CA GLY A 74 -2.29 -4.50 -24.49
C GLY A 74 -2.85 -5.34 -25.65
N GLN A 75 -4.06 -5.00 -26.09
CA GLN A 75 -4.85 -5.78 -27.07
C GLN A 75 -4.70 -5.27 -28.53
N CYS A 76 -3.94 -4.20 -28.75
CA CYS A 76 -3.78 -3.59 -30.06
C CYS A 76 -2.61 -4.24 -30.82
N PHE A 77 -2.80 -4.47 -32.13
CA PHE A 77 -1.78 -5.10 -32.99
C PHE A 77 -0.69 -4.15 -33.51
N ASN A 78 -0.76 -2.86 -33.16
CA ASN A 78 0.25 -1.87 -33.53
C ASN A 78 1.37 -1.88 -32.48
N TYR A 79 2.30 -2.83 -32.61
CA TYR A 79 3.42 -2.95 -31.68
C TYR A 79 4.36 -1.75 -31.80
N ARG A 80 4.66 -1.13 -30.65
CA ARG A 80 5.63 -0.04 -30.54
C ARG A 80 6.62 -0.39 -29.46
N GLU A 81 7.91 -0.25 -29.78
CA GLU A 81 8.97 -0.43 -28.78
C GLU A 81 8.79 0.59 -27.64
N ARG A 82 8.80 0.08 -26.42
CA ARG A 82 8.73 0.85 -25.18
C ARG A 82 9.55 0.15 -24.12
N TRP A 83 10.05 0.93 -23.19
CA TRP A 83 10.85 0.46 -22.06
C TRP A 83 9.98 0.39 -20.81
N PHE A 84 10.22 -0.62 -20.00
CA PHE A 84 9.63 -0.76 -18.67
C PHE A 84 10.73 -1.07 -17.67
N PHE A 85 10.45 -0.84 -16.39
CA PHE A 85 11.37 -1.19 -15.32
C PHE A 85 11.17 -2.66 -14.96
N ASP A 86 12.22 -3.46 -15.12
CA ASP A 86 12.18 -4.87 -14.75
C ASP A 86 12.57 -5.04 -13.28
N THR A 87 11.64 -5.49 -12.45
CA THR A 87 11.85 -5.69 -11.00
C THR A 87 12.53 -7.02 -10.66
N THR A 88 12.73 -7.92 -11.64
CA THR A 88 13.37 -9.22 -11.40
C THR A 88 14.89 -9.09 -11.34
N PHE A 89 15.46 -8.10 -12.03
CA PHE A 89 16.87 -7.73 -11.93
C PHE A 89 17.11 -6.70 -10.81
N LYS A 90 17.00 -7.14 -9.54
CA LYS A 90 17.52 -6.35 -8.41
C LYS A 90 19.05 -6.46 -8.39
N LYS A 91 19.75 -5.37 -8.72
CA LYS A 91 21.20 -5.24 -8.55
C LYS A 91 21.52 -4.36 -7.34
#